data_AF-A0A2E8ESW7-F1
#
_entry.id   AF-A0A2E8ESW7-F1
#
_cell.length_a   1.000
_cell.length_b   1.000
_cell.length_c   1.000
_cell.angle_alpha   90.00
_cell.angle_beta   90.00
_cell.angle_gamma   90.00
#
_symmetry.space_group_name_H-M   'P 1'
#
loop_
_entity.id
_entity.type
_entity.pdbx_description
1 polymer ?
#
loop_
_entity_poly.entity_id
_entity_poly.type
_entity_poly.pdbx_seq_one_letter_code
_entity_poly.pdbx_strand_id
1 'polypeptide(L)'
;MKVLITLATMFFLTTPAIAGGHNNDHHVMNKEECVELKEGILELLQVADYYWTEIEKDPENKELYEIVAFYSQQAANYSTVYDVWCD
;
A
#
# COMPACT_ATOMS: atom_id res chain seq x y z
N MET A 1 14.89 22.54 -36.84
CA MET A 1 15.20 21.27 -36.14
C MET A 1 14.19 21.06 -35.04
N LYS A 2 13.53 19.89 -35.07
CA LYS A 2 12.95 19.15 -33.95
C LYS A 2 11.91 19.93 -33.12
N VAL A 3 10.65 19.99 -33.58
CA VAL A 3 9.63 18.99 -33.23
C VAL A 3 9.34 19.03 -31.71
N LEU A 4 8.53 20.00 -31.26
CA LEU A 4 7.76 19.83 -30.02
C LEU A 4 6.36 19.36 -30.42
N ILE A 5 6.28 18.06 -30.64
CA ILE A 5 5.06 17.29 -30.84
C ILE A 5 4.26 17.31 -29.53
N THR A 6 3.10 17.95 -29.60
CA THR A 6 1.83 17.64 -28.92
C THR A 6 1.88 17.14 -27.47
N LEU A 7 1.47 18.00 -26.53
CA LEU A 7 0.70 17.55 -25.36
C LEU A 7 -0.70 17.16 -25.83
N ALA A 8 -0.82 15.94 -26.36
CA ALA A 8 -2.08 15.25 -26.50
C ALA A 8 -1.97 13.95 -25.69
N THR A 9 -3.11 13.52 -25.14
CA THR A 9 -3.36 12.22 -24.49
C THR A 9 -2.77 12.01 -23.10
N MET A 10 -3.47 12.52 -22.08
CA MET A 10 -4.08 11.65 -21.06
C MET A 10 -5.43 12.25 -20.67
N PHE A 11 -6.34 12.31 -21.65
CA PHE A 11 -7.76 12.33 -21.35
C PHE A 11 -8.08 10.94 -20.81
N PHE A 12 -8.47 10.87 -19.55
CA PHE A 12 -8.97 9.69 -18.87
C PHE A 12 -9.87 8.88 -19.81
N LEU A 13 -9.35 7.74 -20.30
CA LEU A 13 -10.20 6.66 -20.75
C LEU A 13 -10.85 6.10 -19.48
N THR A 14 -12.00 6.67 -19.13
CA THR A 14 -12.90 6.02 -18.17
C THR A 14 -13.31 4.70 -18.81
N THR A 15 -12.69 3.62 -18.35
CA THR A 15 -13.19 2.28 -18.65
C THR A 15 -14.61 2.22 -18.10
N PRO A 16 -15.61 1.75 -18.87
CA PRO A 16 -16.91 1.47 -18.28
C PRO A 16 -16.69 0.41 -17.20
N ALA A 17 -17.06 0.73 -15.96
CA ALA A 17 -17.14 -0.25 -14.89
C ALA A 17 -18.16 -1.32 -15.33
N ILE A 18 -17.65 -2.47 -15.76
CA ILE A 18 -18.49 -3.65 -15.99
C ILE A 18 -18.78 -4.23 -14.60
N ALA A 19 -19.93 -3.88 -14.04
CA ALA A 19 -20.54 -4.59 -12.92
C ALA A 19 -21.04 -5.95 -13.45
N GLY A 20 -20.13 -6.93 -13.54
CA GLY A 20 -20.40 -8.27 -14.04
C GLY A 20 -20.52 -9.31 -12.95
N GLY A 21 -21.74 -9.53 -12.46
CA GLY A 21 -22.31 -10.86 -12.15
C GLY A 21 -21.70 -11.72 -11.02
N HIS A 22 -22.39 -11.73 -9.89
CA HIS A 22 -22.18 -12.55 -8.69
C HIS A 22 -21.96 -14.06 -8.94
N ASN A 23 -20.85 -14.57 -8.41
CA ASN A 23 -20.73 -15.91 -7.82
C ASN A 23 -20.10 -15.72 -6.42
N ASN A 24 -20.69 -16.29 -5.38
CA ASN A 24 -20.29 -16.10 -3.98
C ASN A 24 -18.90 -16.70 -3.67
N ASP A 25 -17.85 -15.89 -3.81
CA ASP A 25 -16.50 -16.05 -3.22
C ASP A 25 -16.00 -14.61 -2.95
N HIS A 26 -16.23 -14.11 -1.74
CA HIS A 26 -16.57 -12.70 -1.45
C HIS A 26 -15.38 -11.71 -1.31
N HIS A 27 -14.26 -11.93 -1.99
CA HIS A 27 -13.14 -11.00 -1.92
C HIS A 27 -13.36 -9.79 -2.84
N VAL A 28 -13.23 -8.58 -2.30
CA VAL A 28 -13.29 -7.32 -3.10
C VAL A 28 -12.05 -7.21 -3.99
N MET A 29 -10.92 -7.69 -3.49
CA MET A 29 -9.65 -7.79 -4.22
C MET A 29 -9.48 -9.20 -4.78
N ASN A 30 -8.86 -9.29 -5.95
CA ASN A 30 -8.45 -10.57 -6.51
C ASN A 30 -7.16 -11.08 -5.83
N LYS A 31 -6.79 -12.33 -6.10
CA LYS A 31 -5.63 -12.99 -5.46
C LYS A 31 -4.32 -12.22 -5.65
N GLU A 32 -4.07 -11.65 -6.83
CA GLU A 32 -2.84 -10.90 -7.12
C GLU A 32 -2.81 -9.60 -6.32
N GLU A 33 -3.92 -8.85 -6.31
CA GLU A 33 -4.09 -7.62 -5.50
C GLU A 33 -3.89 -7.89 -4.00
N CYS A 34 -4.37 -9.04 -3.52
CA CYS A 34 -4.16 -9.45 -2.13
C CYS A 34 -2.70 -9.80 -1.83
N VAL A 35 -2.00 -10.46 -2.74
CA VAL A 35 -0.55 -10.73 -2.58
C VAL A 35 0.22 -9.42 -2.51
N GLU A 36 -0.07 -8.48 -3.43
CA GLU A 36 0.57 -7.15 -3.44
C GLU A 36 0.29 -6.38 -2.15
N LEU A 37 -0.96 -6.38 -1.66
CA LEU A 37 -1.31 -5.72 -0.40
C LEU A 37 -0.55 -6.33 0.78
N LYS A 38 -0.44 -7.66 0.84
CA LYS A 38 0.30 -8.37 1.89
C LYS A 38 1.78 -8.06 1.86
N GLU A 39 2.39 -8.00 0.68
CA GLU A 39 3.78 -7.60 0.49
C GLU A 39 4.00 -6.16 0.94
N GLY A 40 3.11 -5.23 0.58
CA GLY A 40 3.16 -3.85 1.06
C GLY A 40 3.05 -3.73 2.59
N ILE A 41 2.20 -4.52 3.25
CA ILE A 41 2.13 -4.59 4.72
C ILE A 41 3.48 -5.06 5.30
N LEU A 42 4.10 -6.07 4.70
CA LEU A 42 5.40 -6.57 5.13
C LEU A 42 6.50 -5.52 4.98
N GLU A 43 6.51 -4.78 3.87
CA GLU A 43 7.46 -3.68 3.65
C GLU A 43 7.33 -2.58 4.71
N LEU A 44 6.10 -2.18 5.07
CA LEU A 44 5.86 -1.21 6.13
C LEU A 44 6.42 -1.70 7.49
N LEU A 45 6.25 -2.98 7.80
CA LEU A 45 6.80 -3.59 9.01
C LEU A 45 8.33 -3.65 8.98
N GLN A 46 8.93 -3.96 7.83
CA GLN A 46 10.39 -3.97 7.68
C GLN A 46 10.99 -2.58 7.90
N VAL A 47 10.32 -1.52 7.44
CA VAL A 47 10.74 -0.14 7.72
C VAL A 47 10.63 0.16 9.22
N ALA A 48 9.53 -0.22 9.87
CA ALA A 48 9.39 -0.06 11.32
C ALA A 48 10.48 -0.80 12.10
N ASP A 49 10.78 -2.05 11.74
CA ASP A 49 11.84 -2.86 12.35
C ASP A 49 13.22 -2.23 12.17
N TYR A 50 13.53 -1.73 10.97
CA TYR A 50 14.78 -1.01 10.73
C TYR A 50 14.93 0.17 11.70
N TYR A 51 13.92 1.03 11.80
CA TYR A 51 13.97 2.19 12.70
C TYR A 51 13.97 1.79 14.18
N TRP A 52 13.36 0.64 14.53
CA TRP A 52 13.51 0.08 15.87
C TRP A 52 14.97 -0.24 16.19
N THR A 53 15.72 -0.81 15.25
CA THR A 53 17.17 -1.03 15.45
C THR A 53 17.97 0.26 15.54
N GLU A 54 17.49 1.37 14.94
CA GLU A 54 18.12 2.68 15.10
C GLU A 54 17.82 3.29 16.49
N ILE A 55 16.63 3.06 17.05
CA ILE A 55 16.29 3.46 18.43
C ILE A 55 17.24 2.80 19.44
N GLU A 56 17.58 1.53 19.23
CA GLU A 56 18.52 0.83 20.12
C GLU A 56 19.91 1.48 20.16
N LYS A 57 20.29 2.23 19.11
CA LYS A 57 21.55 2.98 19.02
C LYS A 57 21.44 4.39 19.60
N ASP A 58 20.27 5.01 19.51
CA ASP A 58 19.99 6.36 20.02
C ASP A 58 18.59 6.44 20.67
N PRO A 59 18.44 5.93 21.90
CA PRO A 59 17.14 5.76 22.54
C PRO A 59 16.49 7.07 22.98
N GLU A 60 17.21 8.20 22.98
CA GLU A 60 16.69 9.52 23.32
C GLU A 60 16.10 10.26 22.10
N ASN A 61 16.33 9.73 20.90
CA ASN A 61 15.82 10.32 19.67
C ASN A 61 14.33 10.00 19.46
N LYS A 62 13.49 10.93 19.93
CA LYS A 62 12.03 10.83 19.83
C LYS A 62 11.50 10.71 18.40
N GLU A 63 12.19 11.28 17.42
CA GLU A 63 11.78 11.22 16.01
C GLU A 63 11.78 9.77 15.51
N LEU A 64 12.72 8.94 15.96
CA LEU A 64 12.77 7.53 15.57
C LEU A 64 11.54 6.76 16.08
N TYR A 65 11.07 7.05 17.29
CA TYR A 65 9.84 6.45 17.83
C TYR A 65 8.60 6.90 17.06
N GLU A 66 8.54 8.17 16.65
CA GLU A 66 7.44 8.68 15.82
C GLU A 66 7.40 7.98 14.46
N ILE A 67 8.56 7.75 13.84
CA ILE A 67 8.69 6.99 12.60
C ILE A 67 8.20 5.55 12.77
N VAL A 68 8.69 4.83 13.80
CA VAL A 68 8.25 3.46 14.09
C VAL A 68 6.74 3.40 14.29
N ALA A 69 6.18 4.32 15.09
CA ALA A 69 4.75 4.39 15.36
C ALA A 69 3.94 4.63 14.08
N PHE A 70 4.39 5.53 13.21
CA PHE A 70 3.74 5.81 11.94
C PHE A 70 3.68 4.57 11.04
N TYR A 71 4.82 3.93 10.76
CA TYR A 71 4.86 2.78 9.86
C TYR A 71 4.13 1.56 10.44
N SER A 72 4.25 1.32 11.75
CA SER A 72 3.51 0.25 12.43
C SER A 72 1.99 0.46 12.35
N GLN A 73 1.53 1.70 12.53
CA GLN A 73 0.10 2.03 12.41
C GLN A 73 -0.41 1.86 10.98
N GLN A 74 0.37 2.25 9.98
CA GLN A 74 0.00 2.03 8.58
C GLN A 74 -0.09 0.53 8.26
N ALA A 75 0.87 -0.28 8.71
CA ALA A 75 0.82 -1.73 8.55
C ALA A 75 -0.42 -2.34 9.21
N ALA A 76 -0.78 -1.90 10.42
CA ALA A 76 -1.98 -2.37 11.11
C ALA A 76 -3.28 -1.96 10.38
N ASN A 77 -3.35 -0.72 9.89
CA ASN A 77 -4.50 -0.23 9.12
C ASN A 77 -4.69 -1.04 7.83
N TYR A 78 -3.62 -1.28 7.07
CA TYR A 78 -3.70 -2.09 5.85
C TYR A 78 -3.90 -3.58 6.13
N SER A 79 -3.45 -4.09 7.29
CA SER A 79 -3.81 -5.45 7.72
C SER A 79 -5.31 -5.60 7.94
N THR A 80 -5.99 -4.56 8.45
CA THR A 80 -7.46 -4.55 8.55
C THR A 80 -8.10 -4.54 7.16
N VAL A 81 -7.52 -3.79 6.22
CA VAL A 81 -7.99 -3.80 4.83
C VAL A 81 -7.85 -5.18 4.20
N TYR A 82 -6.71 -5.85 4.43
CA TYR A 82 -6.47 -7.22 3.98
C TYR A 82 -7.48 -8.21 4.58
N ASP A 83 -7.69 -8.18 5.90
CA ASP A 83 -8.67 -9.06 6.58
C ASP A 83 -10.10 -8.89 6.04
N VAL A 84 -10.49 -7.68 5.65
CA VAL A 84 -11.86 -7.42 5.15
C VAL A 84 -12.01 -7.72 3.65
N TRP A 85 -10.96 -7.53 2.84
CA TRP A 85 -11.06 -7.59 1.37
C TRP A 85 -10.37 -8.80 0.74
N CYS A 86 -9.52 -9.52 1.47
CA CYS A 86 -8.64 -10.58 0.99
C CYS A 86 -8.71 -11.91 1.75
N ASP A 87 -9.06 -11.91 3.05
CA ASP A 87 -9.29 -13.13 3.84
C ASP A 87 -10.79 -13.52 3.82
#